data_AF-A0A370AHA8-F1
#
_entry.id   AF-A0A370AHA8-F1
#
_cell.length_a   1.000
_cell.length_b   1.000
_cell.length_c   1.000
_cell.angle_alpha   90.00
_cell.angle_beta   90.00
_cell.angle_gamma   90.00
#
_symmetry.space_group_name_H-M   'P 1'
#
loop_
_entity.id
_entity.type
_entity.pdbx_description
1 polymer ?
#
loop_
_entity_poly.entity_id
_entity_poly.type
_entity_poly.pdbx_seq_one_letter_code
_entity_poly.pdbx_strand_id
1 'polypeptide(L)'
;MIFAKALKYEDIIKNLDRENDVISMLGCETCVRVAGCGGRKAMKELALKLREDGFNVKEGFLVPTACNPKITFAKLDKEINTVVSMACSAGGSNIKRLFPECKLIESSEDVGLMVSDTDKKVLKITKPFKKFEHETGFEYETLTGIKLESNDNLPIMNNNKKEPVLEAAR
;
A
#
# COMPACT_ATOMS: atom_id res chain seq x y z
N MET A 1 7.50 -4.65 5.75
CA MET A 1 6.38 -3.73 5.42
C MET A 1 5.38 -4.47 4.55
N ILE A 2 4.12 -4.03 4.43
CA ILE A 2 3.19 -4.60 3.45
C ILE A 2 3.36 -3.86 2.12
N PHE A 3 3.57 -4.59 1.04
CA PHE A 3 3.43 -4.08 -0.33
C PHE A 3 1.96 -4.22 -0.73
N ALA A 4 1.37 -3.12 -1.18
CA ALA A 4 0.02 -3.08 -1.70
C ALA A 4 0.02 -2.43 -3.07
N LYS A 5 -0.87 -2.87 -3.95
CA LYS A 5 -1.11 -2.24 -5.25
C LYS A 5 -2.37 -1.40 -5.18
N ALA A 6 -2.36 -0.24 -5.83
CA ALA A 6 -3.58 0.54 -5.99
C ALA A 6 -4.62 -0.30 -6.76
N LEU A 7 -5.86 -0.28 -6.30
CA LEU A 7 -6.97 -0.83 -7.07
C LEU A 7 -7.19 0.03 -8.32
N LYS A 8 -7.83 -0.57 -9.33
CA LYS A 8 -8.30 0.22 -10.47
C LYS A 8 -9.36 1.21 -9.99
N TYR A 9 -9.41 2.37 -10.63
CA TYR A 9 -10.35 3.41 -10.25
C TYR A 9 -11.80 2.94 -10.32
N GLU A 10 -12.12 2.13 -11.33
CA GLU A 10 -13.44 1.53 -11.56
C GLU A 10 -13.83 0.60 -10.40
N ASP A 11 -12.86 -0.10 -9.81
CA ASP A 11 -13.07 -0.98 -8.66
C ASP A 11 -13.33 -0.20 -7.36
N ILE A 12 -12.85 1.04 -7.27
CA ILE A 12 -13.14 1.94 -6.14
C ILE A 12 -14.55 2.51 -6.30
N ILE A 13 -14.85 3.13 -7.45
CA ILE A 13 -16.11 3.87 -7.64
C ILE A 13 -17.34 2.97 -7.71
N LYS A 14 -17.22 1.70 -8.12
CA LYS A 14 -18.36 0.76 -8.13
C LYS A 14 -18.92 0.49 -6.73
N ASN A 15 -18.14 0.79 -5.70
CA ASN A 15 -18.54 0.65 -4.30
C ASN A 15 -18.97 2.00 -3.69
N LEU A 16 -18.98 3.09 -4.44
CA LEU A 16 -19.41 4.41 -3.99
C LEU A 16 -20.81 4.75 -4.51
N ASP A 17 -21.58 5.46 -3.71
CA ASP A 17 -22.88 6.03 -4.05
C ASP A 17 -22.72 7.53 -4.29
N ARG A 18 -22.95 7.97 -5.53
CA ARG A 18 -22.74 9.38 -5.92
C ARG A 18 -23.71 10.34 -5.22
N GLU A 19 -24.91 9.90 -4.89
CA GLU A 19 -25.96 10.76 -4.32
C GLU A 19 -25.87 10.83 -2.80
N ASN A 20 -25.52 9.70 -2.16
CA ASN A 20 -25.61 9.56 -0.71
C ASN A 20 -24.25 9.57 0.00
N ASP A 21 -23.13 9.21 -0.65
CA ASP A 21 -21.84 9.17 0.03
C ASP A 21 -21.25 10.59 0.18
N VAL A 22 -20.93 10.95 1.42
CA VAL A 22 -20.08 12.09 1.78
C VAL A 22 -18.72 11.52 2.19
N ILE A 23 -17.74 11.72 1.32
CA ILE A 23 -16.51 10.94 1.30
C ILE A 23 -15.39 11.72 1.98
N SER A 24 -14.72 11.09 2.94
CA SER A 24 -13.39 11.52 3.39
C SER A 24 -12.33 10.50 2.95
N MET A 25 -11.10 10.96 2.83
CA MET A 25 -9.96 10.13 2.47
C MET A 25 -9.02 10.01 3.66
N LEU A 26 -8.50 8.80 3.88
CA LEU A 26 -7.50 8.56 4.91
C LEU A 26 -6.29 7.90 4.30
N GLY A 27 -5.19 8.66 4.20
CA GLY A 27 -3.96 8.19 3.61
C GLY A 27 -2.88 7.82 4.62
N CYS A 28 -2.16 6.75 4.34
CA CYS A 28 -0.98 6.32 5.10
C CYS A 28 0.31 6.75 4.38
N GLU A 29 1.25 7.32 5.13
CA GLU A 29 2.51 7.89 4.61
C GLU A 29 3.72 6.92 4.68
N THR A 30 3.52 5.66 5.06
CA THR A 30 4.61 4.67 5.20
C THR A 30 4.64 3.66 4.06
N CYS A 31 4.18 2.42 4.27
CA CYS A 31 4.44 1.32 3.35
C CYS A 31 3.69 1.44 2.02
N VAL A 32 2.43 1.87 2.07
CA VAL A 32 1.64 2.11 0.85
C VAL A 32 2.12 3.33 0.07
N ARG A 33 2.68 4.36 0.73
CA ARG A 33 3.31 5.49 0.05
C ARG A 33 4.54 5.05 -0.73
N VAL A 34 5.41 4.26 -0.11
CA VAL A 34 6.60 3.77 -0.83
C VAL A 34 6.20 2.81 -1.95
N ALA A 35 5.08 2.08 -1.82
CA ALA A 35 4.54 1.24 -2.90
C ALA A 35 3.74 2.01 -3.97
N GLY A 36 3.64 3.35 -3.88
CA GLY A 36 2.97 4.20 -4.87
C GLY A 36 1.44 4.24 -4.79
N CYS A 37 0.82 3.60 -3.79
CA CYS A 37 -0.63 3.53 -3.63
C CYS A 37 -1.18 4.41 -2.48
N GLY A 38 -0.31 5.12 -1.76
CA GLY A 38 -0.66 6.00 -0.66
C GLY A 38 0.07 7.33 -0.67
N GLY A 39 -0.07 8.05 0.43
CA GLY A 39 0.54 9.36 0.66
C GLY A 39 -0.10 10.53 -0.10
N ARG A 40 0.39 11.74 0.19
CA ARG A 40 -0.20 13.02 -0.25
C ARG A 40 -0.50 13.12 -1.74
N LYS A 41 0.44 12.69 -2.59
CA LYS A 41 0.28 12.81 -4.05
C LYS A 41 -0.88 11.95 -4.55
N ALA A 42 -0.84 10.64 -4.28
CA ALA A 42 -1.88 9.71 -4.70
C ALA A 42 -3.25 10.08 -4.11
N MET A 43 -3.28 10.55 -2.85
CA MET A 43 -4.49 11.04 -2.20
C MET A 43 -5.09 12.25 -2.92
N LYS A 44 -4.27 13.24 -3.28
CA LYS A 44 -4.73 14.41 -4.01
C LYS A 44 -5.27 14.04 -5.40
N GLU A 45 -4.57 13.17 -6.12
CA GLU A 45 -4.96 12.71 -7.46
C GLU A 45 -6.30 11.98 -7.43
N LEU A 46 -6.47 11.03 -6.50
CA LEU A 46 -7.74 10.31 -6.35
C LEU A 46 -8.88 11.23 -5.90
N ALA A 47 -8.62 12.16 -4.97
CA ALA A 47 -9.62 13.13 -4.53
C ALA A 47 -10.11 14.03 -5.68
N LEU A 48 -9.19 14.52 -6.52
CA LEU A 48 -9.53 15.35 -7.67
C LEU A 48 -10.37 14.56 -8.68
N LYS A 49 -9.93 13.35 -9.04
CA LYS A 49 -10.65 12.52 -10.00
C LYS A 49 -12.07 12.17 -9.54
N LEU A 50 -12.24 11.83 -8.25
CA LEU A 50 -13.57 11.58 -7.67
C LEU A 50 -14.47 12.83 -7.73
N ARG A 51 -13.93 14.02 -7.45
CA ARG A 51 -14.70 15.27 -7.55
C ARG A 51 -15.09 15.60 -8.98
N GLU A 52 -14.17 15.39 -9.93
CA GLU A 52 -14.43 15.56 -11.37
C GLU A 52 -15.58 14.65 -11.84
N ASP A 53 -15.68 13.43 -11.29
CA ASP A 53 -16.75 12.47 -11.57
C ASP A 53 -18.04 12.70 -10.74
N GLY A 54 -18.12 13.84 -10.04
CA GLY A 54 -19.32 14.30 -9.33
C GLY A 54 -19.54 13.70 -7.95
N PHE A 55 -18.54 13.04 -7.35
CA PHE A 55 -18.63 12.55 -5.96
C PHE A 55 -18.42 13.68 -4.95
N ASN A 56 -19.14 13.62 -3.83
CA ASN A 56 -19.01 14.58 -2.73
C ASN A 56 -17.80 14.25 -1.84
N VAL A 57 -16.60 14.62 -2.29
CA VAL A 57 -15.35 14.40 -1.55
C VAL A 57 -14.97 15.62 -0.72
N LYS A 58 -15.03 15.46 0.60
CA LYS A 58 -14.60 16.44 1.62
C LYS A 58 -13.08 16.40 1.82
N GLU A 59 -12.59 17.08 2.85
CA GLU A 59 -11.20 16.96 3.25
C GLU A 59 -10.89 15.57 3.80
N GLY A 60 -9.62 15.22 3.76
CA GLY A 60 -9.10 13.99 4.33
C GLY A 60 -7.78 14.27 5.03
N PHE A 61 -7.23 13.26 5.68
CA PHE A 61 -5.99 13.42 6.45
C PHE A 61 -5.00 12.31 6.15
N LEU A 62 -3.74 12.69 6.32
CA LEU A 62 -2.59 11.82 6.18
C LEU A 62 -2.10 11.45 7.57
N VAL A 63 -1.98 10.16 7.83
CA VAL A 63 -1.38 9.63 9.04
C VAL A 63 -0.01 9.05 8.72
N PRO A 64 1.00 9.25 9.60
CA PRO A 64 2.31 8.62 9.41
C PRO A 64 2.20 7.10 9.19
N THR A 65 1.42 6.44 10.05
CA THR A 65 1.20 4.99 10.02
C THR A 65 -0.25 4.64 10.39
N ALA A 66 -1.04 4.16 9.43
CA ALA A 66 -2.44 3.78 9.68
C ALA A 66 -2.59 2.47 10.49
N CYS A 67 -1.62 1.56 10.39
CA CYS A 67 -1.61 0.29 11.11
C CYS A 67 -1.23 0.41 12.60
N ASN A 68 -0.83 1.60 13.06
CA ASN A 68 -0.55 1.84 14.48
C ASN A 68 -1.84 2.27 15.20
N PRO A 69 -2.21 1.69 16.35
CA PRO A 69 -3.41 2.07 17.10
C PRO A 69 -3.46 3.55 17.52
N LYS A 70 -2.36 4.32 17.42
CA LYS A 70 -2.33 5.76 17.66
C LYS A 70 -3.00 6.63 16.59
N ILE A 71 -3.72 6.06 15.60
CA ILE A 71 -4.51 6.87 14.64
C ILE A 71 -5.65 7.68 15.29
N THR A 72 -5.93 7.47 16.57
CA THR A 72 -7.08 7.99 17.34
C THR A 72 -7.21 9.51 17.39
N PHE A 73 -6.22 10.27 16.92
CA PHE A 73 -6.32 11.74 16.80
C PHE A 73 -7.09 12.20 15.56
N ALA A 74 -7.32 11.30 14.60
CA ALA A 74 -8.15 11.57 13.44
C ALA A 74 -9.61 11.76 13.86
N LYS A 75 -10.21 12.88 13.43
CA LYS A 75 -11.63 13.16 13.61
C LYS A 75 -12.24 13.43 12.24
N LEU A 76 -13.38 12.81 11.98
CA LEU A 76 -14.20 13.09 10.81
C LEU A 76 -15.30 14.07 11.19
N ASP A 77 -15.67 14.91 10.23
CA ASP A 77 -16.90 15.70 10.35
C ASP A 77 -18.11 14.78 10.41
N LYS A 78 -19.14 15.19 11.14
CA LYS A 78 -20.35 14.39 11.38
C LYS A 78 -21.13 14.06 10.10
N GLU A 79 -20.93 14.83 9.04
CA GLU A 79 -21.56 14.58 7.73
C GLU A 79 -20.88 13.44 6.96
N ILE A 80 -19.64 13.09 7.29
CA ILE A 80 -18.91 12.00 6.62
C ILE A 80 -19.56 10.67 6.96
N ASN A 81 -19.98 9.93 5.93
CA ASN A 81 -20.52 8.58 6.07
C ASN A 81 -19.69 7.52 5.36
N THR A 82 -18.71 7.92 4.53
CA THR A 82 -17.88 7.03 3.73
C THR A 82 -16.41 7.43 3.80
N VAL A 83 -15.53 6.47 4.04
CA VAL A 83 -14.09 6.65 4.09
C VAL A 83 -13.41 5.82 3.01
N VAL A 84 -12.65 6.48 2.13
CA VAL A 84 -11.73 5.81 1.22
C VAL A 84 -10.38 5.63 1.92
N SER A 85 -10.05 4.39 2.21
CA SER A 85 -8.80 3.96 2.85
C SER A 85 -7.69 3.84 1.81
N MET A 86 -6.72 4.74 1.88
CA MET A 86 -5.45 4.64 1.16
C MET A 86 -4.37 4.07 2.08
N ALA A 87 -4.65 2.85 2.57
CA ALA A 87 -3.79 2.09 3.46
C ALA A 87 -3.87 0.59 3.09
N CYS A 88 -2.94 -0.20 3.63
CA CYS A 88 -3.02 -1.66 3.57
C CYS A 88 -4.13 -2.17 4.49
N SER A 89 -4.46 -3.47 4.40
CA SER A 89 -5.54 -4.09 5.19
C SER A 89 -5.40 -3.89 6.72
N ALA A 90 -4.17 -3.85 7.25
CA ALA A 90 -3.91 -3.56 8.66
C ALA A 90 -4.27 -2.11 9.03
N GLY A 91 -4.04 -1.16 8.12
CA GLY A 91 -4.50 0.21 8.26
C GLY A 91 -6.02 0.31 8.15
N GLY A 92 -6.60 -0.26 7.09
CA GLY A 92 -8.05 -0.32 6.89
C GLY A 92 -8.81 -0.87 8.09
N SER A 93 -8.30 -1.93 8.72
CA SER A 93 -8.87 -2.50 9.95
C SER A 93 -8.92 -1.51 11.11
N ASN A 94 -7.87 -0.71 11.33
CA ASN A 94 -7.87 0.33 12.36
C ASN A 94 -8.83 1.47 12.03
N ILE A 95 -8.91 1.86 10.75
CA ILE A 95 -9.83 2.89 10.29
C ILE A 95 -11.28 2.46 10.54
N LYS A 96 -11.63 1.22 10.19
CA LYS A 96 -12.97 0.67 10.45
C LYS A 96 -13.30 0.61 11.93
N ARG A 97 -12.30 0.34 12.78
CA ARG A 97 -12.47 0.36 14.23
C ARG A 97 -12.66 1.77 14.78
N LEU A 98 -12.02 2.78 14.18
CA LEU A 98 -12.13 4.18 14.61
C LEU A 98 -13.44 4.82 14.15
N PHE A 99 -13.92 4.46 12.96
CA PHE A 99 -15.15 4.98 12.35
C PHE A 99 -16.09 3.82 11.97
N PRO A 100 -16.61 3.06 12.96
CA PRO A 100 -17.45 1.89 12.71
C PRO A 100 -18.74 2.22 11.95
N GLU A 101 -19.27 3.42 12.16
CA GLU A 101 -20.46 3.98 11.50
C GLU A 101 -20.23 4.29 10.02
N CYS A 102 -18.98 4.56 9.62
CA CYS A 102 -18.68 4.86 8.23
C CYS A 102 -18.55 3.57 7.41
N LYS A 103 -19.03 3.65 6.16
CA LYS A 103 -18.68 2.70 5.11
C LYS A 103 -17.20 2.85 4.77
N LEU A 104 -16.46 1.75 4.76
CA LEU A 104 -15.03 1.74 4.42
C LEU A 104 -14.83 1.18 3.02
N ILE A 105 -14.18 1.94 2.14
CA ILE A 105 -13.79 1.52 0.80
C ILE A 105 -12.26 1.44 0.75
N GLU A 106 -11.71 0.26 0.51
CA GLU A 106 -10.27 0.10 0.30
C GLU A 106 -9.90 0.62 -1.10
N SER A 107 -8.79 1.35 -1.20
CA SER A 107 -8.22 1.79 -2.49
C SER A 107 -6.99 0.98 -2.91
N SER A 108 -6.60 -0.01 -2.11
CA SER A 108 -5.42 -0.83 -2.38
C SER A 108 -5.66 -2.29 -1.98
N GLU A 109 -4.90 -3.19 -2.60
CA GLU A 109 -4.91 -4.62 -2.28
C GLU A 109 -3.52 -5.06 -1.82
N ASP A 110 -3.48 -5.76 -0.69
CA ASP A 110 -2.24 -6.29 -0.12
C ASP A 110 -1.71 -7.45 -0.97
N VAL A 111 -0.49 -7.31 -1.48
CA VAL A 111 0.18 -8.34 -2.27
C VAL A 111 1.05 -9.23 -1.41
N GLY A 112 1.70 -8.67 -0.39
CA GLY A 112 2.58 -9.42 0.49
C GLY A 112 3.50 -8.58 1.36
N LEU A 113 4.49 -9.22 1.96
CA LEU A 113 5.55 -8.56 2.70
C LEU A 113 6.68 -8.14 1.78
N MET A 114 7.16 -6.92 1.98
CA MET A 114 8.31 -6.35 1.27
C MET A 114 9.41 -5.85 2.19
N VAL A 115 10.60 -5.80 1.60
CA VAL A 115 11.76 -5.03 2.05
C VAL A 115 12.03 -3.94 1.02
N SER A 116 12.41 -2.75 1.49
CA SER A 116 12.89 -1.67 0.63
C SER A 116 14.41 -1.59 0.69
N ASP A 117 15.05 -1.57 -0.47
CA ASP A 117 16.46 -1.17 -0.61
C ASP A 117 16.45 0.28 -1.11
N THR A 118 16.66 1.22 -0.17
CA THR A 118 16.59 2.65 -0.45
C THR A 118 17.75 3.15 -1.29
N ASP A 119 18.90 2.48 -1.23
CA ASP A 119 20.09 2.84 -2.01
C ASP A 119 19.84 2.54 -3.49
N LYS A 120 19.20 1.40 -3.76
CA LYS A 120 18.81 0.99 -5.12
C LYS A 120 17.46 1.52 -5.55
N LYS A 121 16.70 2.18 -4.66
CA LYS A 121 15.32 2.66 -4.91
C LYS A 121 14.38 1.54 -5.36
N VAL A 122 14.57 0.34 -4.82
CA VAL A 122 13.73 -0.83 -5.14
C VAL A 122 12.97 -1.36 -3.94
N LEU A 123 11.81 -1.94 -4.21
CA LEU A 123 10.99 -2.70 -3.29
C LEU A 123 10.99 -4.14 -3.75
N LYS A 124 11.36 -5.07 -2.86
CA LYS A 124 11.34 -6.51 -3.16
C LYS A 124 10.27 -7.21 -2.34
N ILE A 125 9.41 -7.96 -3.01
CA ILE A 125 8.43 -8.82 -2.33
C ILE A 125 9.16 -10.07 -1.83
N THR A 126 9.27 -10.21 -0.52
CA THR A 126 9.96 -11.34 0.15
C THR A 126 9.02 -12.47 0.50
N LYS A 127 7.75 -12.16 0.77
CA LYS A 127 6.71 -13.15 1.07
C LYS A 127 5.36 -12.69 0.52
N PRO A 128 4.96 -13.11 -0.68
CA PRO A 128 3.62 -12.82 -1.18
C PRO A 128 2.53 -13.51 -0.35
N PHE A 129 1.32 -12.96 -0.42
CA PHE A 129 0.11 -13.61 0.07
C PHE A 129 -0.43 -14.59 -0.96
N LYS A 130 -1.31 -15.50 -0.53
CA LYS A 130 -1.76 -16.66 -1.31
C LYS A 130 -2.25 -16.34 -2.72
N LYS A 131 -2.98 -15.23 -2.90
CA LYS A 131 -3.47 -14.77 -4.22
C LYS A 131 -2.34 -14.33 -5.17
N PHE A 132 -1.18 -13.98 -4.61
CA PHE A 132 -0.06 -13.33 -5.28
C PHE A 132 1.23 -14.14 -5.22
N GLU A 133 1.16 -15.46 -5.01
CA GLU A 133 2.37 -16.31 -4.91
C GLU A 133 3.31 -16.17 -6.12
N HIS A 134 2.75 -15.88 -7.29
CA HIS A 134 3.47 -15.61 -8.53
C HIS A 134 4.32 -14.33 -8.49
N GLU A 135 4.15 -13.44 -7.49
CA GLU A 135 4.90 -12.19 -7.36
C GLU A 135 6.21 -12.33 -6.54
N THR A 136 6.57 -13.55 -6.13
CA THR A 136 7.77 -13.81 -5.32
C THR A 136 9.03 -13.33 -6.01
N GLY A 137 9.85 -12.54 -5.32
CA GLY A 137 11.18 -12.17 -5.79
C GLY A 137 11.21 -11.04 -6.82
N PHE A 138 10.06 -10.57 -7.31
CA PHE A 138 10.01 -9.39 -8.17
C PHE A 138 10.38 -8.12 -7.42
N GLU A 139 10.96 -7.20 -8.19
CA GLU A 139 11.34 -5.88 -7.74
C GLU A 139 10.43 -4.82 -8.36
N TYR A 140 10.18 -3.77 -7.60
CA TYR A 140 9.33 -2.65 -8.00
C TYR A 140 10.04 -1.35 -7.66
N GLU A 141 9.84 -0.33 -8.48
CA GLU A 141 10.36 1.01 -8.24
C GLU A 141 9.67 1.64 -7.01
N THR A 142 10.47 2.24 -6.13
CA THR A 142 9.93 3.00 -4.99
C THR A 142 9.11 4.21 -5.44
N LEU A 143 8.07 4.53 -4.68
CA LEU A 143 7.11 5.64 -4.86
C LEU A 143 6.16 5.51 -6.06
N THR A 144 6.40 4.57 -6.97
CA THR A 144 5.52 4.30 -8.13
C THR A 144 4.88 2.93 -8.05
N GLY A 145 5.56 1.94 -7.44
CA GLY A 145 5.10 0.56 -7.41
C GLY A 145 5.13 -0.11 -8.78
N ILE A 146 5.81 0.49 -9.76
CA ILE A 146 5.96 -0.05 -11.11
C ILE A 146 6.92 -1.23 -11.04
N LYS A 147 6.52 -2.36 -11.61
CA LYS A 147 7.34 -3.57 -11.66
C LYS A 147 8.57 -3.31 -12.51
N LEU A 148 9.75 -3.61 -11.99
CA LEU A 148 11.00 -3.56 -12.73
C LEU A 148 11.15 -4.84 -13.55
N GLU A 149 11.64 -4.71 -14.79
CA GLU A 149 12.02 -5.88 -15.57
C GLU A 149 13.16 -6.62 -14.86
N SER A 150 13.03 -7.94 -14.75
CA SER A 150 14.05 -8.78 -14.11
C SER A 150 15.34 -8.69 -14.92
N ASN A 151 16.35 -8.04 -14.36
CA ASN A 151 17.71 -8.28 -14.80
C ASN A 151 18.10 -9.65 -14.23
N ASP A 152 18.03 -10.70 -15.04
CA ASP A 152 18.46 -12.08 -14.67
C ASP A 152 19.97 -12.18 -14.30
N ASN A 153 20.66 -11.03 -14.19
CA ASN A 153 22.07 -10.90 -13.91
C ASN A 153 22.39 -10.38 -12.49
N LEU A 154 21.50 -10.58 -11.50
CA LEU A 154 21.93 -10.50 -10.11
C LEU A 154 22.46 -11.87 -9.68
N PRO A 155 23.69 -11.97 -9.14
CA PRO A 155 24.24 -13.24 -8.72
C PRO A 155 23.38 -13.77 -7.57
N ILE A 156 22.52 -14.74 -7.89
CA ILE A 156 22.05 -15.69 -6.92
C ILE A 156 23.32 -16.19 -6.24
N MET A 157 23.45 -15.98 -4.93
CA MET A 157 24.56 -16.57 -4.17
C MET A 157 24.49 -18.08 -4.42
N ASN A 158 25.35 -18.53 -5.32
CA ASN A 158 25.47 -19.92 -5.69
C ASN A 158 26.08 -20.61 -4.48
N ASN A 159 25.24 -21.17 -3.61
CA ASN A 159 25.63 -21.94 -2.42
C ASN A 159 26.26 -23.30 -2.79
N ASN A 160 27.06 -23.33 -3.86
CA ASN A 160 27.82 -24.48 -4.32
C ASN A 160 29.33 -24.15 -4.37
N LYS A 161 29.83 -23.40 -3.39
CA LYS A 161 31.25 -23.47 -3.05
C LYS A 161 31.44 -24.65 -2.09
N LYS A 162 31.95 -25.75 -2.61
CA LYS A 162 32.65 -26.77 -1.82
C LYS A 162 33.65 -26.04 -0.92
N GLU A 163 33.55 -26.25 0.38
CA GLU A 163 34.57 -25.82 1.33
C GLU A 163 35.93 -26.39 0.90
N PRO A 164 37.00 -25.57 0.84
CA PRO A 164 38.33 -26.12 0.72
C PRO A 164 38.67 -26.84 2.03
N VAL A 165 38.90 -28.14 1.93
CA VAL A 165 39.46 -28.96 3.01
C VAL A 165 40.80 -28.34 3.40
N LEU A 166 40.88 -27.82 4.62
CA LEU A 166 42.13 -27.40 5.25
C LEU A 166 43.04 -28.62 5.37
N GLU A 167 44.06 -28.68 4.52
CA GLU A 167 45.19 -29.58 4.67
C GLU A 167 45.94 -29.16 5.94
N ALA A 168 45.78 -29.95 7.00
CA ALA A 168 46.49 -29.75 8.24
C ALA A 168 47.97 -30.09 8.02
N ALA A 169 48.81 -29.07 8.06
CA ALA A 169 50.25 -29.23 8.21
C ALA A 169 50.53 -29.83 9.61
N ARG A 170 51.06 -31.05 9.63
CA ARG A 170 52.05 -31.57 10.59
C ARG A 170 52.61 -32.91 10.13
#